data_AF-A0A357D4Y1-F1
#
_entry.id   AF-A0A357D4Y1-F1
#
_cell.length_a   1.000
_cell.length_b   1.000
_cell.length_c   1.000
_cell.angle_alpha   90.00
_cell.angle_beta   90.00
_cell.angle_gamma   90.00
#
_symmetry.space_group_name_H-M   'P 1'
#
loop_
_entity.id
_entity.type
_entity.pdbx_description
1 polymer ?
#
loop_
_entity_poly.entity_id
_entity_poly.type
_entity_poly.pdbx_seq_one_letter_code
_entity_poly.pdbx_strand_id
1 'polypeptide(L)'
;MLGQVKVVQSDGKAVFIEFDKPVQFKMNQIVNVSGQKKVRTLRQNAMYWAFLAWCINPFGGDLQSHGHFSMDALHENIKEWIMASHEHDLPIDQKFTTTELNPKQFQAFFDLVNHELMVDILEVDTSGFWADYERYRAWTEYNGEDFGRYMEESYGSAGR
;
A
#
# COMPACT_ATOMS: atom_id res chain seq x y z
N MET A 1 -22.52 -9.75 12.71
CA MET A 1 -21.22 -9.35 13.29
C MET A 1 -20.26 -10.51 13.10
N LEU A 2 -19.29 -10.37 12.19
CA LEU A 2 -18.23 -11.37 12.03
C LEU A 2 -17.15 -11.05 13.07
N GLY A 3 -17.04 -11.91 14.08
CA GLY A 3 -16.08 -11.77 15.17
C GLY A 3 -14.64 -11.86 14.67
N GLN A 4 -13.75 -11.21 15.41
CA GLN A 4 -12.32 -11.23 15.18
C GLN A 4 -11.77 -12.59 15.62
N VAL A 5 -11.01 -13.24 14.73
CA VAL A 5 -10.43 -14.58 14.93
C VAL A 5 -8.93 -14.42 15.17
N LYS A 6 -8.44 -14.90 16.32
CA LYS A 6 -6.99 -15.05 16.58
C LYS A 6 -6.61 -16.51 16.39
N VAL A 7 -5.59 -16.73 15.56
CA VAL A 7 -4.97 -18.05 15.39
C VAL A 7 -4.03 -18.26 16.58
N VAL A 8 -4.35 -19.23 17.43
CA VAL A 8 -3.59 -19.50 18.66
C VAL A 8 -2.44 -20.48 18.39
N GLN A 9 -2.61 -21.40 17.42
CA GLN A 9 -1.59 -22.37 17.02
C GLN A 9 -1.91 -22.99 15.65
N SER A 10 -0.90 -23.21 14.81
CA SER A 10 -0.99 -23.95 13.55
C SER A 10 0.21 -24.89 13.46
N ASP A 11 -0.02 -26.20 13.54
CA ASP A 11 1.02 -27.24 13.50
C ASP A 11 0.98 -28.09 12.21
N GLY A 12 0.19 -27.66 11.22
CA GLY A 12 0.00 -28.35 9.94
C GLY A 12 -0.94 -29.56 9.99
N LYS A 13 -1.46 -29.94 11.18
CA LYS A 13 -2.46 -31.01 11.35
C LYS A 13 -3.77 -30.52 11.94
N ALA A 14 -3.73 -29.47 12.76
CA ALA A 14 -4.90 -28.81 13.33
C ALA A 14 -4.73 -27.29 13.34
N VAL A 15 -5.86 -26.56 13.26
CA VAL A 15 -5.91 -25.11 13.40
C VAL A 15 -6.77 -24.79 14.61
N PHE A 16 -6.17 -24.12 15.61
CA PHE A 16 -6.90 -23.65 16.79
C PHE A 16 -7.29 -22.18 16.62
N ILE A 17 -8.60 -21.93 16.67
CA ILE A 17 -9.22 -20.62 16.42
C ILE A 17 -9.87 -20.14 17.71
N GLU A 18 -9.49 -18.95 18.16
CA GLU A 18 -10.13 -18.25 19.27
C GLU A 18 -10.95 -17.07 18.73
N PHE A 19 -12.18 -16.92 19.22
CA PHE A 19 -13.04 -15.77 18.91
C PHE A 19 -12.93 -14.75 20.03
N ASP A 20 -12.62 -13.49 19.70
CA ASP A 20 -12.47 -12.41 20.69
C ASP A 20 -13.79 -12.08 21.44
N LYS A 21 -14.94 -12.58 20.97
CA LYS A 21 -16.25 -12.44 21.63
C LYS A 21 -17.04 -13.74 21.48
N PRO A 22 -18.03 -14.00 22.37
CA PRO A 22 -18.97 -15.11 22.18
C PRO A 22 -19.69 -14.97 20.83
N VAL A 23 -19.52 -15.95 19.95
CA VAL A 23 -20.21 -16.01 18.66
C VAL A 23 -21.18 -17.20 18.68
N GLN A 24 -22.43 -16.96 18.31
CA GLN A 24 -23.41 -18.02 18.10
C GLN A 24 -23.44 -18.38 16.61
N PHE A 25 -23.10 -19.63 16.29
CA PHE A 25 -23.25 -20.18 14.95
C PHE A 25 -24.55 -20.97 14.86
N LYS A 26 -25.23 -20.89 13.71
CA LYS A 26 -26.35 -21.79 13.42
C LYS A 26 -25.80 -23.17 13.03
N MET A 27 -26.57 -24.22 13.33
CA MET A 27 -26.25 -25.56 12.86
C MET A 27 -26.15 -25.56 11.33
N ASN A 28 -25.09 -26.18 10.78
CA ASN A 28 -24.75 -26.19 9.35
C ASN A 28 -24.36 -24.85 8.71
N GLN A 29 -24.06 -23.81 9.51
CA GLN A 29 -23.51 -22.57 8.99
C GLN A 29 -22.06 -22.77 8.54
N ILE A 30 -21.81 -22.56 7.23
CA ILE A 30 -20.45 -22.54 6.69
C ILE A 30 -19.80 -21.22 7.10
N VAL A 31 -18.62 -21.29 7.72
CA VAL A 31 -17.82 -20.12 8.11
C VAL A 31 -16.45 -20.22 7.46
N ASN A 32 -16.06 -19.18 6.74
CA ASN A 32 -14.72 -19.09 6.16
C ASN A 32 -13.75 -18.56 7.20
N VAL A 33 -12.75 -19.37 7.54
CA VAL A 33 -11.65 -18.98 8.41
C VAL A 33 -10.45 -18.71 7.52
N SER A 34 -10.09 -17.44 7.38
CA SER A 34 -8.82 -17.04 6.78
C SER A 34 -7.81 -16.74 7.89
N GLY A 35 -6.56 -17.15 7.69
CA GLY A 35 -5.47 -16.66 8.53
C GLY A 35 -5.38 -15.14 8.43
N GLN A 36 -4.92 -14.48 9.50
CA GLN A 36 -4.57 -13.06 9.44
C GLN A 36 -3.38 -12.94 8.47
N LYS A 37 -3.66 -12.70 7.17
CA LYS A 37 -2.60 -12.31 6.21
C LYS A 37 -1.91 -11.12 6.88
N LYS A 38 -0.58 -11.12 6.93
CA LYS A 38 0.18 -9.90 7.25
C LYS A 38 -0.04 -8.94 6.10
N VAL A 39 -1.21 -8.32 6.05
CA VAL A 39 -1.55 -7.31 5.07
C VAL A 39 -0.72 -6.08 5.41
N ARG A 40 -0.26 -5.40 4.36
CA ARG A 40 0.33 -4.07 4.42
C ARG A 40 -0.34 -3.19 5.47
N THR A 41 0.45 -2.41 6.22
CA THR A 41 -0.13 -1.54 7.25
C THR A 41 -0.93 -0.40 6.61
N LEU A 42 -1.99 0.08 7.27
CA LEU A 42 -2.78 1.22 6.79
C LEU A 42 -1.90 2.45 6.52
N ARG A 43 -0.86 2.66 7.34
CA ARG A 43 0.13 3.73 7.16
C ARG A 43 0.96 3.56 5.89
N GLN A 44 1.46 2.35 5.61
CA GLN A 44 2.17 2.08 4.36
C GLN A 44 1.27 2.30 3.15
N ASN A 45 -0.02 1.93 3.24
CA ASN A 45 -1.00 2.19 2.19
C ASN A 45 -1.19 3.69 1.94
N ALA A 46 -1.50 4.44 3.00
CA ALA A 46 -1.69 5.89 2.91
C ALA A 46 -0.47 6.60 2.33
N MET A 47 0.74 6.26 2.80
CA MET A 47 2.00 6.86 2.33
C MET A 47 2.21 6.68 0.82
N TYR A 48 1.95 5.49 0.29
CA TYR A 48 2.13 5.23 -1.14
C TYR A 48 1.12 5.96 -2.01
N TRP A 49 -0.15 6.03 -1.59
CA TRP A 49 -1.14 6.78 -2.35
C TRP A 49 -0.80 8.28 -2.30
N ALA A 50 -0.32 8.79 -1.17
CA ALA A 50 0.22 10.15 -1.08
C ALA A 50 1.44 10.35 -2.01
N PHE A 51 2.32 9.35 -2.12
CA PHE A 51 3.44 9.37 -3.05
C PHE A 51 2.98 9.44 -4.52
N LEU A 52 2.01 8.60 -4.92
CA LEU A 52 1.47 8.65 -6.29
C LEU A 52 0.77 9.99 -6.57
N ALA A 53 0.01 10.52 -5.61
CA ALA A 53 -0.61 11.84 -5.71
C ALA A 53 0.45 12.92 -5.95
N TRP A 54 1.54 12.88 -5.19
CA TRP A 54 2.64 13.83 -5.30
C TRP A 54 3.38 13.70 -6.64
N CYS A 55 3.62 12.48 -7.12
CA CYS A 55 4.26 12.25 -8.42
C CYS A 55 3.42 12.83 -9.58
N ILE A 56 2.10 12.76 -9.48
CA ILE A 56 1.18 13.34 -10.46
C ILE A 56 1.17 14.87 -10.37
N ASN A 57 1.22 15.42 -9.16
CA ASN A 57 1.01 16.84 -8.92
C ASN A 57 2.05 17.73 -9.65
N PRO A 58 1.63 18.84 -10.30
CA PRO A 58 2.52 19.73 -11.03
C PRO A 58 3.53 20.47 -10.13
N PHE A 59 3.27 20.57 -8.83
CA PHE A 59 4.20 21.12 -7.84
C PHE A 59 5.01 20.03 -7.12
N GLY A 60 4.81 18.76 -7.49
CA GLY A 60 5.57 17.61 -7.04
C GLY A 60 6.40 17.03 -8.19
N GLY A 61 6.05 15.81 -8.63
CA GLY A 61 6.77 15.11 -9.69
C GLY A 61 6.35 15.46 -11.12
N ASP A 62 5.27 16.23 -11.30
CA ASP A 62 4.75 16.71 -12.58
C ASP A 62 4.57 15.63 -13.68
N LEU A 63 4.17 14.41 -13.29
CA LEU A 63 3.75 13.41 -14.27
C LEU A 63 2.47 13.83 -15.02
N GLN A 64 1.74 14.83 -14.52
CA GLN A 64 0.61 15.43 -15.22
C GLN A 64 1.00 16.00 -16.58
N SER A 65 2.15 16.68 -16.68
CA SER A 65 2.70 17.17 -17.96
C SER A 65 3.03 16.04 -18.96
N HIS A 66 3.20 14.82 -18.45
CA HIS A 66 3.50 13.61 -19.23
C HIS A 66 2.25 12.76 -19.52
N GLY A 67 1.06 13.25 -19.17
CA GLY A 67 -0.21 12.58 -19.48
C GLY A 67 -0.75 11.67 -18.37
N HIS A 68 -0.16 11.69 -17.17
CA HIS A 68 -0.66 10.92 -16.02
C HIS A 68 -1.55 11.79 -15.12
N PHE A 69 -2.85 11.52 -15.11
CA PHE A 69 -3.85 12.36 -14.42
C PHE A 69 -4.57 11.67 -13.26
N SER A 70 -4.41 10.36 -13.09
CA SER A 70 -5.14 9.58 -12.10
C SER A 70 -4.20 8.65 -11.34
N MET A 71 -4.31 8.67 -10.01
CA MET A 71 -3.55 7.78 -9.13
C MET A 71 -3.86 6.31 -9.39
N ASP A 72 -5.14 5.98 -9.61
CA ASP A 72 -5.56 4.62 -9.88
C ASP A 72 -5.02 4.13 -11.23
N ALA A 73 -5.10 4.96 -12.27
CA ALA A 73 -4.53 4.63 -13.58
C ALA A 73 -3.00 4.47 -13.52
N LEU A 74 -2.32 5.36 -12.78
CA LEU A 74 -0.88 5.24 -12.55
C LEU A 74 -0.56 3.96 -11.78
N HIS A 75 -1.35 3.60 -10.77
CA HIS A 75 -1.18 2.35 -10.04
C HIS A 75 -1.35 1.11 -10.92
N GLU A 76 -2.34 1.09 -11.81
CA GLU A 76 -2.51 -0.01 -12.78
C GLU A 76 -1.31 -0.10 -13.73
N ASN A 77 -0.86 1.01 -14.30
CA ASN A 77 0.32 1.04 -15.17
C ASN A 77 1.58 0.53 -14.45
N ILE A 78 1.77 0.89 -13.18
CA ILE A 78 2.87 0.39 -12.34
C ILE A 78 2.80 -1.13 -12.21
N LYS A 79 1.60 -1.70 -11.97
CA LYS A 79 1.44 -3.15 -11.85
C LYS A 79 1.73 -3.85 -13.17
N GLU A 80 1.30 -3.29 -14.29
CA GLU A 80 1.62 -3.82 -15.62
C GLU A 80 3.13 -3.81 -15.88
N TRP A 81 3.80 -2.71 -15.54
CA TRP A 81 5.26 -2.61 -15.65
C TRP A 81 5.99 -3.63 -14.76
N ILE A 82 5.56 -3.80 -13.50
CA ILE A 82 6.11 -4.83 -12.60
C ILE A 82 5.92 -6.23 -13.17
N MET A 83 4.73 -6.53 -13.70
CA MET A 83 4.48 -7.83 -14.33
C MET A 83 5.34 -8.04 -15.58
N ALA A 84 5.66 -6.99 -16.33
CA ALA A 84 6.47 -7.09 -17.53
C ALA A 84 7.98 -7.18 -17.25
N SER A 85 8.47 -6.50 -16.20
CA SER A 85 9.90 -6.27 -15.98
C SER A 85 10.46 -7.00 -14.76
N HIS A 86 9.62 -7.31 -13.77
CA HIS A 86 10.02 -7.85 -12.46
C HIS A 86 9.19 -9.07 -12.05
N GLU A 87 8.64 -9.82 -13.02
CA GLU A 87 7.83 -11.02 -12.77
C GLU A 87 8.52 -12.03 -11.86
N HIS A 88 9.86 -12.14 -11.96
CA HIS A 88 10.67 -13.07 -11.19
C HIS A 88 11.14 -12.53 -9.82
N ASP A 89 11.10 -11.21 -9.61
CA ASP A 89 11.59 -10.56 -8.39
C ASP A 89 10.55 -10.55 -7.28
N LEU A 90 9.27 -10.66 -7.67
CA LEU A 90 8.13 -10.75 -6.79
C LEU A 90 7.45 -12.11 -6.98
N PRO A 91 6.84 -12.70 -5.95
CA PRO A 91 6.09 -13.95 -6.10
C PRO A 91 4.76 -13.66 -6.83
N ILE A 92 4.81 -13.57 -8.15
CA ILE A 92 3.68 -13.26 -9.04
C ILE A 92 3.21 -14.55 -9.70
N ASP A 93 2.37 -15.31 -9.01
CA ASP A 93 1.81 -16.56 -9.58
C ASP A 93 0.59 -16.31 -10.50
N GLN A 94 0.01 -15.09 -10.50
CA GLN A 94 -1.22 -14.69 -11.22
C GLN A 94 -1.25 -13.16 -11.52
N LYS A 95 -2.43 -12.58 -11.87
CA LYS A 95 -2.64 -11.11 -11.92
C LYS A 95 -2.10 -10.47 -10.65
N PHE A 96 -1.00 -9.73 -10.77
CA PHE A 96 -0.31 -9.13 -9.65
C PHE A 96 -1.24 -8.20 -8.87
N THR A 97 -1.30 -8.39 -7.56
CA THR A 97 -2.06 -7.52 -6.66
C THR A 97 -1.20 -7.10 -5.48
N THR A 98 -1.13 -5.79 -5.24
CA THR A 98 -0.39 -5.23 -4.12
C THR A 98 -1.06 -5.49 -2.76
N THR A 99 -2.33 -5.92 -2.76
CA THR A 99 -3.10 -6.24 -1.55
C THR A 99 -2.64 -7.51 -0.84
N GLU A 100 -1.95 -8.40 -1.56
CA GLU A 100 -1.46 -9.67 -1.01
C GLU A 100 -0.03 -9.59 -0.49
N LEU A 101 0.65 -8.46 -0.74
CA LEU A 101 2.02 -8.24 -0.29
C LEU A 101 2.07 -8.02 1.22
N ASN A 102 3.02 -8.72 1.85
CA ASN A 102 3.36 -8.45 3.24
C ASN A 102 4.16 -7.13 3.38
N PRO A 103 4.33 -6.57 4.58
CA PRO A 103 5.01 -5.29 4.75
C PRO A 103 6.42 -5.19 4.15
N LYS A 104 7.20 -6.29 4.14
CA LYS A 104 8.55 -6.31 3.56
C LYS A 104 8.49 -6.40 2.04
N GLN A 105 7.62 -7.25 1.50
CA GLN A 105 7.40 -7.37 0.05
C GLN A 105 6.84 -6.07 -0.52
N PHE A 106 5.94 -5.42 0.22
CA PHE A 106 5.41 -4.13 -0.17
C PHE A 106 6.50 -3.06 -0.18
N GLN A 107 7.40 -3.06 0.80
CA GLN A 107 8.54 -2.15 0.79
C GLN A 107 9.43 -2.37 -0.44
N ALA A 108 9.79 -3.62 -0.73
CA ALA A 108 10.59 -3.94 -1.92
C ALA A 108 9.89 -3.51 -3.23
N PHE A 109 8.58 -3.76 -3.35
CA PHE A 109 7.76 -3.23 -4.45
C PHE A 109 7.85 -1.70 -4.53
N PHE A 110 7.71 -1.01 -3.39
CA PHE A 110 7.72 0.44 -3.38
C PHE A 110 9.10 1.02 -3.70
N ASP A 111 10.18 0.36 -3.28
CA ASP A 111 11.55 0.76 -3.59
C ASP A 111 11.82 0.64 -5.10
N LEU A 112 11.34 -0.41 -5.77
CA LEU A 112 11.38 -0.55 -7.23
C LEU A 112 10.62 0.59 -7.91
N VAL A 113 9.41 0.89 -7.45
CA VAL A 113 8.61 1.99 -7.99
C VAL A 113 9.32 3.33 -7.81
N ASN A 114 9.86 3.60 -6.62
CA ASN A 114 10.49 4.88 -6.32
C ASN A 114 11.81 5.07 -7.08
N HIS A 115 12.70 4.09 -7.06
CA HIS A 115 14.04 4.25 -7.62
C HIS A 115 14.08 3.94 -9.11
N GLU A 116 13.57 2.77 -9.51
CA GLU A 116 13.72 2.34 -10.89
C GLU A 116 12.68 3.00 -11.79
N LEU A 117 11.39 2.90 -11.45
CA LEU A 117 10.36 3.47 -12.32
C LEU A 117 10.34 5.00 -12.27
N MET A 118 10.24 5.59 -11.09
CA MET A 118 10.04 7.04 -10.97
C MET A 118 11.34 7.80 -11.25
N VAL A 119 12.46 7.44 -10.61
CA VAL A 119 13.73 8.17 -10.77
C VAL A 119 14.45 7.78 -12.06
N ASP A 120 14.68 6.49 -12.32
CA ASP A 120 15.55 6.08 -13.44
C ASP A 120 14.83 6.09 -14.80
N ILE A 121 13.56 5.66 -14.86
CA ILE A 121 12.80 5.56 -16.13
C ILE A 121 12.03 6.84 -16.44
N LEU A 122 11.31 7.39 -15.47
CA LEU A 122 10.45 8.56 -15.66
C LEU A 122 11.16 9.89 -15.32
N GLU A 123 12.41 9.84 -14.85
CA GLU A 123 13.23 11.00 -14.51
C GLU A 123 12.57 11.96 -13.51
N VAL A 124 11.71 11.45 -12.63
CA VAL A 124 11.05 12.19 -11.56
C VAL A 124 11.99 12.29 -10.35
N ASP A 125 12.37 13.51 -9.96
CA ASP A 125 13.13 13.75 -8.73
C ASP A 125 12.23 13.57 -7.49
N THR A 126 12.28 12.39 -6.87
CA THR A 126 11.44 12.07 -5.69
C THR A 126 11.98 12.65 -4.38
N SER A 127 13.15 13.31 -4.38
CA SER A 127 13.79 13.80 -3.14
C SER A 127 12.93 14.79 -2.36
N GLY A 128 12.12 15.60 -3.07
CA GLY A 128 11.18 16.55 -2.48
C GLY A 128 10.13 15.87 -1.61
N PHE A 129 9.52 14.78 -2.10
CA PHE A 129 8.58 13.97 -1.32
C PHE A 129 9.21 13.45 -0.03
N TRP A 130 10.43 12.91 -0.12
CA TRP A 130 11.11 12.33 1.02
C TRP A 130 11.51 13.38 2.06
N ALA A 131 11.93 14.56 1.62
CA ALA A 131 12.21 15.68 2.51
C ALA A 131 10.97 16.11 3.32
N ASP A 132 9.81 16.16 2.67
CA ASP A 132 8.55 16.51 3.35
C ASP A 132 8.02 15.37 4.22
N TYR A 133 8.19 14.12 3.80
CA TYR A 133 7.86 12.95 4.62
C TYR A 133 8.70 12.90 5.90
N GLU A 134 10.00 13.21 5.83
CA GLU A 134 10.87 13.28 7.01
C GLU A 134 10.50 14.45 7.93
N ARG A 135 10.19 15.63 7.38
CA ARG A 135 9.66 16.77 8.15
C ARG A 135 8.38 16.40 8.87
N TYR A 136 7.45 15.75 8.18
CA TYR A 136 6.20 15.30 8.77
C TYR A 136 6.41 14.19 9.81
N ARG A 137 7.31 13.23 9.59
CA ARG A 137 7.67 12.21 10.58
C ARG A 137 8.20 12.84 11.87
N ALA A 138 9.11 13.80 11.73
CA ALA A 138 9.65 14.55 12.87
C ALA A 138 8.55 15.34 13.60
N TRP A 139 7.49 15.75 12.90
CA TRP A 139 6.37 16.51 13.46
C TRP A 139 5.26 15.63 14.07
N THR A 140 5.05 14.42 13.57
CA THR A 140 3.95 13.53 13.99
C THR A 140 4.18 12.71 15.25
N GLU A 141 5.38 12.76 15.84
CA GLU A 141 5.54 12.35 17.24
C GLU A 141 4.71 13.21 18.22
N TYR A 142 4.17 14.36 17.79
CA TYR A 142 3.44 15.28 18.66
C TYR A 142 1.92 15.39 18.43
N ASN A 143 1.37 15.21 17.22
CA ASN A 143 -0.01 15.67 16.91
C ASN A 143 -0.98 14.66 16.25
N GLY A 144 -0.52 13.48 15.79
CA GLY A 144 -1.43 12.43 15.29
C GLY A 144 -2.21 12.73 14.00
N GLU A 145 -1.82 13.74 13.22
CA GLU A 145 -2.48 14.08 11.94
C GLU A 145 -2.13 13.10 10.81
N ASP A 146 -2.99 13.00 9.78
CA ASP A 146 -2.82 12.11 8.61
C ASP A 146 -1.93 12.77 7.54
N PHE A 147 -0.86 12.08 7.13
CA PHE A 147 0.11 12.56 6.14
C PHE A 147 -0.56 12.93 4.81
N GLY A 148 -1.58 12.18 4.41
CA GLY A 148 -2.31 12.46 3.18
C GLY A 148 -2.94 13.85 3.18
N ARG A 149 -3.43 14.29 4.35
CA ARG A 149 -4.04 15.62 4.49
C ARG A 149 -2.99 16.74 4.45
N TYR A 150 -1.84 16.56 5.07
CA TYR A 150 -0.72 17.51 4.96
C TYR A 150 -0.28 17.70 3.50
N MET A 151 -0.20 16.61 2.75
CA MET A 151 0.16 16.65 1.32
C MET A 151 -0.90 17.36 0.49
N GLU A 152 -2.19 17.10 0.73
CA GLU A 152 -3.29 17.81 0.06
C GLU A 152 -3.29 19.32 0.38
N GLU A 153 -3.02 19.70 1.63
CA GLU A 153 -2.95 21.11 2.03
C GLU A 153 -1.73 21.82 1.41
N SER A 154 -0.62 21.12 1.24
CA SER A 154 0.64 21.68 0.72
C SER A 154 0.68 21.76 -0.80
N TYR A 155 0.09 20.77 -1.49
CA TYR A 155 0.22 20.59 -2.94
C TYR A 155 -1.13 20.66 -3.68
N GLY A 156 -2.26 20.67 -2.98
CA GLY A 156 -3.60 20.54 -3.57
C GLY A 156 -3.97 19.09 -3.88
N SER A 157 -5.26 18.83 -4.15
CA SER A 157 -5.71 17.48 -4.51
C SER A 157 -5.36 17.14 -5.95
N ALA A 158 -4.62 16.06 -6.15
CA ALA A 158 -4.63 15.35 -7.42
C ALA A 158 -5.97 14.57 -7.47
N GLY A 159 -6.89 14.97 -8.34
CA GLY A 159 -8.26 14.43 -8.39
C GLY A 159 -8.32 12.91 -8.26
N ARG A 160 -9.31 12.43 -7.48
CA ARG A 160 -9.66 11.00 -7.41
C ARG A 160 -10.39 10.57 -8.67
#